data_AF-A0A373FSX0-F1
#
_entry.id   AF-A0A373FSX0-F1
#
_cell.length_a   1.000
_cell.length_b   1.000
_cell.length_c   1.000
_cell.angle_alpha   90.00
_cell.angle_beta   90.00
_cell.angle_gamma   90.00
#
_symmetry.space_group_name_H-M   'P 1'
#
loop_
_entity.id
_entity.type
_entity.pdbx_description
1 polymer ?
#
loop_
_entity_poly.entity_id
_entity_poly.type
_entity_poly.pdbx_seq_one_letter_code
_entity_poly.pdbx_strand_id
1 'polypeptide(L)'
;SFWNGCVIFMGSLDNPSLLAGKSVIHLFYDEAKYDKEMKVNRAMPILRGDAITYGHSHLFLGITITTDMPDIDENEYDWFFRYVKQMDPERIIKIVQAASVRNDLIISFLREQRKNKPSSLKLKRLKRDIEYYDRALLKLRKGQTFFLNASSFANVEILTIDYLKRLYNGTLELHEFKKSVVGMRPGLRRDLRFYVLFGEGHKYYNGTMSGEAAYSSRELRYLHHDKAIEGGMDFGNMLSLVIGQPDGAYYRVHKNFFEIPPGWFREIADQFLTFFQNHEYKELDLYYDRAGNNFEKQKEDYAGKIKDAIEKDGSGNRTGWIVNLKSRKQAVIRQDTEYDFMQEIMGGTNKNLPILLVDAMNCKEMVSSVEKAKAEIKYRGNSKVVFKVKKSEKLAPKKLPMLSTNFSDAFKYLLMRPGWIALVRGKRTLQADSFVDQWIENRHKR
;
A
#
# COMPACT_ATOMS: atom_id res chain seq x y z
N SER A 1 5.96 17.01 40.57
CA SER A 1 5.32 15.77 41.07
C SER A 1 3.82 15.99 41.15
N PHE A 2 3.03 14.92 41.09
CA PHE A 2 1.58 14.96 41.28
C PHE A 2 1.22 14.62 42.73
N TRP A 3 -0.01 14.96 43.14
CA TRP A 3 -0.50 14.75 44.51
C TRP A 3 -0.48 13.28 44.95
N ASN A 4 -0.50 12.33 44.00
CA ASN A 4 -0.40 10.89 44.23
C ASN A 4 1.05 10.37 44.31
N GLY A 5 2.04 11.26 44.40
CA GLY A 5 3.46 10.90 44.47
C GLY A 5 4.11 10.58 43.13
N CYS A 6 3.38 10.65 42.01
CA CYS A 6 3.96 10.42 40.68
C CYS A 6 4.93 11.54 40.29
N VAL A 7 6.07 11.17 39.70
CA VAL A 7 7.06 12.10 39.15
C VAL A 7 7.26 11.78 37.68
N ILE A 8 7.10 12.80 36.83
CA ILE A 8 7.40 12.71 35.39
C ILE A 8 8.72 13.43 35.14
N PHE A 9 9.62 12.75 34.43
CA PHE A 9 10.85 13.35 33.90
C PHE A 9 10.65 13.61 32.42
N MET A 10 10.98 14.83 31.98
CA MET A 10 11.01 15.18 30.57
C MET A 10 12.45 15.14 30.07
N GLY A 11 12.66 14.62 28.87
CA GLY A 11 13.95 14.69 28.20
C GLY A 11 13.79 14.47 26.69
N SER A 12 14.77 14.92 25.93
CA SER A 12 14.83 14.75 24.47
C SER A 12 15.85 13.68 24.13
N LEU A 13 15.55 12.87 23.10
CA LEU A 13 16.53 11.92 22.57
C LEU A 13 17.71 12.61 21.87
N ASP A 14 17.64 13.90 21.57
CA ASP A 14 18.79 14.66 21.04
C ASP A 14 19.91 14.79 22.07
N ASN A 15 19.57 14.70 23.37
CA ASN A 15 20.51 14.69 24.48
C ASN A 15 20.28 13.46 25.37
N PRO A 16 20.57 12.24 24.87
CA PRO A 16 20.21 10.99 25.55
C PRO A 16 21.00 10.77 26.85
N SER A 17 22.14 11.44 27.02
CA SER A 17 22.95 11.40 28.24
C SER A 17 22.18 11.89 29.48
N LEU A 18 21.25 12.83 29.32
CA LEU A 18 20.40 13.34 30.40
C LEU A 18 19.41 12.29 30.92
N LEU A 19 19.07 11.31 30.09
CA LEU A 19 18.12 10.24 30.40
C LEU A 19 18.81 9.01 31.00
N ALA A 20 20.05 8.72 30.60
CA ALA A 20 20.75 7.45 30.89
C ALA A 20 20.88 7.11 32.40
N GLY A 21 20.94 8.12 33.27
CA GLY A 21 21.03 7.93 34.72
C GLY A 21 19.70 7.67 35.43
N LYS A 22 18.57 7.79 34.73
CA LYS A 22 17.23 7.66 35.34
C LYS A 22 16.78 6.19 35.42
N SER A 23 15.81 5.97 36.29
CA SER A 23 15.11 4.71 36.50
C SER A 23 13.63 5.04 36.56
N VAL A 24 12.89 4.66 35.50
CA VAL A 24 11.46 4.96 35.37
C VAL A 24 10.68 3.68 35.10
N ILE A 25 9.49 3.59 35.68
CA ILE A 25 8.63 2.41 35.53
C ILE A 25 7.76 2.45 34.28
N HIS A 26 7.61 3.61 33.63
CA HIS A 26 6.82 3.80 32.42
C HIS A 26 7.46 4.85 31.52
N LEU A 27 7.40 4.64 30.20
CA LEU A 27 7.85 5.61 29.21
C LEU A 27 6.68 6.21 28.45
N PHE A 28 6.60 7.53 28.40
CA PHE A 28 5.77 8.25 27.45
C PHE A 28 6.66 8.75 26.33
N TYR A 29 6.29 8.42 25.10
CA TYR A 29 7.03 8.79 23.91
C TYR A 29 6.08 9.53 22.97
N ASP A 30 6.37 10.80 22.74
CA ASP A 30 5.62 11.64 21.81
C ASP A 30 6.39 11.83 20.50
N GLU A 31 5.68 12.02 19.39
CA GLU A 31 6.23 12.23 18.06
C GLU A 31 7.26 11.16 17.62
N ALA A 32 6.95 9.89 17.92
CA ALA A 32 7.86 8.75 17.74
C ALA A 32 8.37 8.54 16.31
N LYS A 33 7.67 9.06 15.31
CA LYS A 33 8.06 8.96 13.91
C LYS A 33 9.35 9.71 13.55
N TYR A 34 9.81 10.68 14.36
CA TYR A 34 11.03 11.43 14.03
C TYR A 34 12.31 10.74 14.52
N ASP A 35 12.21 9.77 15.42
CA ASP A 35 13.37 9.11 16.00
C ASP A 35 13.61 7.72 15.42
N LYS A 36 14.85 7.51 14.93
CA LYS A 36 15.34 6.22 14.46
C LYS A 36 15.25 5.17 15.56
N GLU A 37 14.81 3.96 15.21
CA GLU A 37 14.70 2.82 16.12
C GLU A 37 15.99 2.55 16.93
N MET A 38 17.16 2.69 16.30
CA MET A 38 18.44 2.52 17.00
C MET A 38 18.65 3.55 18.13
N LYS A 39 18.22 4.80 17.93
CA LYS A 39 18.31 5.88 18.93
C LYS A 39 17.35 5.59 20.10
N VAL A 40 16.13 5.16 19.77
CA VAL A 40 15.12 4.74 20.74
C VAL A 40 15.60 3.56 21.59
N ASN A 41 16.14 2.51 20.96
CA ASN A 41 16.63 1.32 21.65
C ASN A 41 17.78 1.61 22.63
N ARG A 42 18.57 2.67 22.40
CA ARG A 42 19.60 3.13 23.35
C ARG A 42 19.02 3.79 24.60
N ALA A 43 17.83 4.39 24.50
CA ALA A 43 17.15 5.02 25.62
C ALA A 43 16.29 4.04 26.42
N MET A 44 15.82 2.95 25.80
CA MET A 44 14.98 1.92 26.46
C MET A 44 15.50 1.37 27.81
N PRO A 45 16.81 1.21 28.07
CA PRO A 45 17.30 0.70 29.35
C PRO A 45 16.93 1.53 30.59
N ILE A 46 16.47 2.78 30.42
CA ILE A 46 15.95 3.60 31.53
C ILE A 46 14.61 3.08 32.07
N LEU A 47 13.90 2.26 31.28
CA LEU A 47 12.69 1.57 31.67
C LEU A 47 13.06 0.40 32.59
N ARG A 48 13.21 0.72 33.86
CA ARG A 48 13.61 -0.17 34.94
C ARG A 48 13.07 0.40 36.25
N GLY A 49 12.91 -0.45 37.26
CA GLY A 49 12.42 0.00 38.55
C GLY A 49 12.16 -1.15 39.51
N ASP A 50 11.89 -0.80 40.76
CA ASP A 50 11.62 -1.78 41.81
C ASP A 50 10.30 -2.52 41.55
N ALA A 51 10.41 -3.81 41.23
CA ALA A 51 9.27 -4.68 41.00
C ALA A 51 8.49 -4.97 42.28
N ILE A 52 9.10 -4.89 43.46
CA ILE A 52 8.44 -5.13 44.74
C ILE A 52 7.41 -4.02 44.98
N THR A 53 7.85 -2.77 44.86
CA THR A 53 6.97 -1.61 45.06
C THR A 53 5.97 -1.44 43.90
N TYR A 54 6.40 -1.52 42.65
CA TYR A 54 5.60 -1.06 41.50
C TYR A 54 5.07 -2.17 40.58
N GLY A 55 5.50 -3.42 40.75
CA GLY A 55 5.20 -4.52 39.82
C GLY A 55 3.72 -4.92 39.75
N HIS A 56 2.90 -4.45 40.68
CA HIS A 56 1.44 -4.61 40.66
C HIS A 56 0.74 -3.66 39.67
N SER A 57 1.40 -2.56 39.27
CA SER A 57 0.88 -1.60 38.31
C SER A 57 0.91 -2.16 36.89
N HIS A 58 -0.17 -1.97 36.14
CA HIS A 58 -0.21 -2.31 34.71
C HIS A 58 0.69 -1.41 33.84
N LEU A 59 1.16 -0.28 34.40
CA LEU A 59 2.09 0.62 33.74
C LEU A 59 3.56 0.21 33.93
N PHE A 60 3.84 -0.74 34.83
CA PHE A 60 5.20 -1.18 35.15
C PHE A 60 5.88 -1.81 33.93
N LEU A 61 7.07 -1.30 33.59
CA LEU A 61 7.81 -1.61 32.36
C LEU A 61 6.97 -1.38 31.09
N GLY A 62 6.00 -0.47 31.16
CA GLY A 62 5.14 -0.11 30.04
C GLY A 62 5.70 1.03 29.21
N ILE A 63 5.23 1.11 27.97
CA ILE A 63 5.50 2.22 27.06
C ILE A 63 4.18 2.71 26.45
N THR A 64 4.00 4.03 26.43
CA THR A 64 2.92 4.72 25.73
C THR A 64 3.55 5.53 24.62
N ILE A 65 3.08 5.32 23.39
CA ILE A 65 3.60 5.98 22.20
C ILE A 65 2.47 6.79 21.56
N THR A 66 2.73 8.07 21.29
CA THR A 66 1.87 8.97 20.53
C THR A 66 2.65 9.50 19.33
N THR A 67 2.01 9.55 18.18
CA THR A 67 2.55 10.04 16.91
C THR A 67 1.41 10.08 15.90
N ASP A 68 1.49 10.97 14.92
CA ASP A 68 0.66 10.88 13.72
C ASP A 68 1.19 9.78 12.77
N MET A 69 0.49 9.59 11.65
CA MET A 69 0.82 8.53 10.68
C MET A 69 2.17 8.82 10.00
N PRO A 70 3.18 7.92 10.10
CA PRO A 70 4.51 8.16 9.56
C PRO A 70 4.53 8.01 8.03
N ASP A 71 5.42 8.77 7.40
CA ASP A 71 5.82 8.66 6.01
C ASP A 71 7.32 8.36 5.88
N ILE A 72 7.62 7.12 5.50
CA ILE A 72 9.00 6.65 5.31
C ILE A 72 9.67 7.39 4.15
N ASP A 73 8.91 7.89 3.17
CA ASP A 73 9.47 8.68 2.07
C ASP A 73 9.90 10.09 2.53
N GLU A 74 9.39 10.56 3.67
CA GLU A 74 9.77 11.83 4.30
C GLU A 74 10.85 11.66 5.38
N ASN A 75 11.54 10.52 5.40
CA ASN A 75 12.52 10.12 6.43
C ASN A 75 11.95 10.00 7.84
N GLU A 76 10.65 9.75 7.96
CA GLU A 76 9.98 9.39 9.20
C GLU A 76 10.08 7.86 9.43
N TYR A 77 9.88 7.40 10.66
CA TYR A 77 10.08 6.02 11.10
C TYR A 77 8.77 5.40 11.60
N ASP A 78 8.60 4.11 11.36
CA ASP A 78 7.36 3.39 11.61
C ASP A 78 7.56 2.18 12.55
N TRP A 79 8.68 2.14 13.28
CA TRP A 79 9.12 1.03 14.13
C TRP A 79 8.08 0.62 15.17
N PHE A 80 7.26 1.56 15.64
CA PHE A 80 6.19 1.30 16.61
C PHE A 80 5.09 0.39 16.06
N PHE A 81 4.94 0.24 14.74
CA PHE A 81 3.99 -0.72 14.17
C PHE A 81 4.31 -2.19 14.50
N ARG A 82 5.51 -2.49 15.00
CA ARG A 82 5.86 -3.83 15.52
C ARG A 82 4.96 -4.25 16.69
N TYR A 83 4.53 -3.30 17.52
CA TYR A 83 3.66 -3.57 18.68
C TYR A 83 2.21 -3.84 18.29
N VAL A 84 1.76 -3.37 17.13
CA VAL A 84 0.39 -3.64 16.65
C VAL A 84 0.10 -5.13 16.55
N LYS A 85 1.11 -5.91 16.15
CA LYS A 85 0.99 -7.37 16.05
C LYS A 85 0.86 -8.09 17.40
N GLN A 86 1.14 -7.39 18.50
CA GLN A 86 1.06 -7.91 19.86
C GLN A 86 -0.30 -7.62 20.51
N MET A 87 -1.14 -6.79 19.89
CA MET A 87 -2.48 -6.51 20.36
C MET A 87 -3.36 -7.76 20.21
N ASP A 88 -3.96 -8.19 21.32
CA ASP A 88 -5.04 -9.20 21.34
C ASP A 88 -6.39 -8.46 21.33
N PRO A 89 -7.11 -8.44 20.19
CA PRO A 89 -8.35 -7.67 20.08
C PRO A 89 -9.43 -8.14 21.04
N GLU A 90 -9.58 -9.46 21.26
CA GLU A 90 -10.60 -10.00 22.17
C GLU A 90 -10.33 -9.58 23.60
N ARG A 91 -9.06 -9.60 24.01
CA ARG A 91 -8.64 -9.17 25.35
C ARG A 91 -8.85 -7.68 25.54
N ILE A 92 -8.52 -6.85 24.56
CA ILE A 92 -8.77 -5.42 24.61
C ILE A 92 -10.26 -5.12 24.69
N ILE A 93 -11.11 -5.78 23.90
CA ILE A 93 -12.58 -5.62 23.96
C ILE A 93 -13.09 -5.89 25.38
N LYS A 94 -12.66 -6.99 26.01
CA LYS A 94 -13.03 -7.33 27.39
C LYS A 94 -12.58 -6.27 28.39
N ILE A 95 -11.39 -5.70 28.22
CA ILE A 95 -10.88 -4.61 29.07
C ILE A 95 -11.75 -3.37 28.94
N VAL A 96 -12.10 -2.99 27.70
CA VAL A 96 -12.95 -1.82 27.43
C VAL A 96 -14.35 -2.02 28.02
N GLN A 97 -14.95 -3.20 27.83
CA GLN A 97 -16.26 -3.54 28.41
C GLN A 97 -16.23 -3.48 29.95
N ALA A 98 -15.23 -4.09 30.59
CA ALA A 98 -15.07 -4.04 32.04
C ALA A 98 -14.85 -2.60 32.55
N ALA A 99 -14.09 -1.79 31.81
CA ALA A 99 -13.89 -0.38 32.12
C ALA A 99 -15.18 0.44 31.97
N SER A 100 -16.01 0.14 30.97
CA SER A 100 -17.33 0.76 30.78
C SER A 100 -18.23 0.49 31.97
N VAL A 101 -18.37 -0.77 32.38
CA VAL A 101 -19.20 -1.14 33.55
C VAL A 101 -18.68 -0.45 34.82
N ARG A 102 -17.37 -0.42 35.02
CA ARG A 102 -16.74 0.28 36.14
C ARG A 102 -17.07 1.78 36.14
N ASN A 103 -17.06 2.43 34.97
CA ASN A 103 -17.42 3.84 34.85
C ASN A 103 -18.90 4.08 35.18
N ASP A 104 -19.81 3.20 34.73
CA ASP A 104 -21.24 3.28 35.06
C ASP A 104 -21.50 3.14 36.57
N LEU A 105 -20.75 2.26 37.23
CA LEU A 105 -20.80 2.11 38.69
C LEU A 105 -20.31 3.38 39.41
N ILE A 106 -19.25 4.03 38.92
CA ILE A 106 -18.75 5.30 39.48
C ILE A 106 -19.77 6.42 39.28
N ILE A 107 -20.35 6.55 38.10
CA ILE A 107 -21.42 7.52 37.84
C ILE A 107 -22.59 7.28 38.80
N SER A 108 -22.98 6.02 38.98
CA SER A 108 -24.05 5.63 39.91
C SER A 108 -23.71 5.94 41.36
N PHE A 109 -22.46 5.73 41.78
CA PHE A 109 -21.96 6.07 43.11
C PHE A 109 -22.02 7.58 43.36
N LEU A 110 -21.49 8.37 42.43
CA LEU A 110 -21.50 9.84 42.52
C LEU A 110 -22.92 10.41 42.51
N ARG A 111 -23.82 9.84 41.70
CA ARG A 111 -25.25 10.22 41.69
C ARG A 111 -25.92 9.92 43.03
N GLU A 112 -25.65 8.76 43.62
CA GLU A 112 -26.22 8.39 44.93
C GLU A 112 -25.68 9.29 46.05
N GLN A 113 -24.38 9.61 46.03
CA GLN A 113 -23.74 10.47 47.01
C GLN A 113 -24.28 11.91 46.98
N ARG A 114 -24.70 12.39 45.82
CA ARG A 114 -25.28 13.74 45.64
C ARG A 114 -26.75 13.86 46.04
N LYS A 115 -27.42 12.78 46.44
CA LYS A 115 -28.82 12.85 46.90
C LYS A 115 -28.89 13.51 48.27
N ASN A 116 -30.00 14.21 48.55
CA ASN A 116 -30.29 14.80 49.87
C ASN A 116 -30.29 13.76 51.01
N LYS A 117 -30.69 12.51 50.71
CA LYS A 117 -30.66 11.38 51.63
C LYS A 117 -29.99 10.17 50.95
N PRO A 118 -28.65 10.05 51.00
CA PRO A 118 -27.94 8.96 50.34
C PRO A 118 -28.14 7.64 51.09
N SER A 119 -28.35 6.55 50.35
CA SER A 119 -28.45 5.22 50.95
C SER A 119 -27.06 4.66 51.30
N SER A 120 -26.78 4.48 52.58
CA SER A 120 -25.50 3.93 53.08
C SER A 120 -25.23 2.50 52.57
N LEU A 121 -26.27 1.66 52.53
CA LEU A 121 -26.19 0.29 52.01
C LEU A 121 -25.84 0.26 50.52
N LYS A 122 -26.49 1.12 49.72
CA LYS A 122 -26.23 1.20 48.28
C LYS A 122 -24.83 1.71 47.98
N LEU A 123 -24.36 2.73 48.71
CA LEU A 123 -23.00 3.25 48.58
C LEU A 123 -21.96 2.18 48.91
N LYS A 124 -22.15 1.39 49.98
CA LYS A 124 -21.26 0.27 50.32
C LYS A 124 -21.22 -0.79 49.22
N ARG A 125 -22.37 -1.17 48.65
CA ARG A 125 -22.44 -2.12 47.54
C ARG A 125 -21.72 -1.60 46.29
N LEU A 126 -22.02 -0.38 45.85
CA LEU A 126 -21.39 0.24 44.69
C LEU A 126 -19.87 0.34 44.86
N LYS A 127 -19.41 0.74 46.06
CA LYS A 127 -17.97 0.81 46.36
C LYS A 127 -17.29 -0.56 46.24
N ARG A 128 -17.89 -1.61 46.80
CA ARG A 128 -17.38 -2.99 46.68
C ARG A 128 -17.30 -3.45 45.22
N ASP A 129 -18.33 -3.15 44.43
CA ASP A 129 -18.39 -3.56 43.03
C ASP A 129 -17.35 -2.77 42.19
N ILE A 130 -17.13 -1.48 42.48
CA ILE A 130 -16.03 -0.68 41.90
C ILE A 130 -14.66 -1.29 42.26
N GLU A 131 -14.42 -1.62 43.52
CA GLU A 131 -13.17 -2.25 43.99
C GLU A 131 -12.92 -3.63 43.36
N TYR A 132 -13.98 -4.37 43.03
CA TYR A 132 -13.88 -5.61 42.24
C TYR A 132 -13.35 -5.31 40.84
N TYR A 133 -13.97 -4.37 40.12
CA TYR A 133 -13.55 -4.03 38.77
C TYR A 133 -12.17 -3.37 38.73
N ASP A 134 -11.79 -2.57 39.73
CA ASP A 134 -10.45 -1.99 39.83
C ASP A 134 -9.38 -3.09 39.90
N ARG A 135 -9.59 -4.10 40.76
CA ARG A 135 -8.68 -5.26 40.85
C ARG A 135 -8.70 -6.11 39.59
N ALA A 136 -9.86 -6.29 38.97
CA ALA A 136 -9.98 -7.05 37.73
C ALA A 136 -9.23 -6.35 36.58
N LEU A 137 -9.44 -5.04 36.40
CA LEU A 137 -8.81 -4.24 35.36
C LEU A 137 -7.29 -4.17 35.53
N LEU A 138 -6.77 -4.06 36.76
CA LEU A 138 -5.34 -4.12 37.01
C LEU A 138 -4.72 -5.44 36.50
N LYS A 139 -5.39 -6.57 36.75
CA LYS A 139 -4.95 -7.88 36.24
C LYS A 139 -5.14 -8.01 34.73
N LEU A 140 -6.26 -7.55 34.20
CA LEU A 140 -6.59 -7.71 32.78
C LEU A 140 -5.66 -6.91 31.88
N ARG A 141 -5.27 -5.69 32.30
CA ARG A 141 -4.40 -4.77 31.53
C ARG A 141 -2.93 -5.13 31.55
N LYS A 142 -2.47 -5.88 32.55
CA LYS A 142 -1.04 -6.21 32.69
C LYS A 142 -0.55 -7.02 31.49
N GLY A 143 0.55 -6.56 30.89
CA GLY A 143 1.17 -7.21 29.72
C GLY A 143 0.37 -7.11 28.43
N GLN A 144 -0.64 -6.22 28.36
CA GLN A 144 -1.45 -6.04 27.16
C GLN A 144 -0.95 -4.87 26.32
N THR A 145 -1.06 -5.01 25.01
CA THR A 145 -0.78 -3.93 24.04
C THR A 145 -2.09 -3.41 23.48
N PHE A 146 -2.26 -2.09 23.53
CA PHE A 146 -3.37 -1.40 22.90
C PHE A 146 -2.85 -0.53 21.76
N PHE A 147 -3.45 -0.67 20.57
CA PHE A 147 -3.15 0.16 19.42
C PHE A 147 -4.45 0.79 18.89
N LEU A 148 -4.39 2.08 18.59
CA LEU A 148 -5.48 2.84 18.00
C LEU A 148 -4.91 3.72 16.89
N ASN A 149 -5.44 3.59 15.68
CA ASN A 149 -5.27 4.55 14.61
C ASN A 149 -6.53 5.42 14.54
N ALA A 150 -6.44 6.67 14.97
CA ALA A 150 -7.56 7.60 15.02
C ALA A 150 -7.47 8.61 13.87
N SER A 151 -8.58 8.80 13.17
CA SER A 151 -8.72 9.88 12.19
C SER A 151 -9.19 11.16 12.88
N SER A 152 -8.84 12.30 12.29
CA SER A 152 -9.43 13.60 12.65
C SER A 152 -10.97 13.61 12.57
N PHE A 153 -11.58 12.74 11.75
CA PHE A 153 -13.04 12.57 11.71
C PHE A 153 -13.64 12.11 13.05
N ALA A 154 -12.86 11.41 13.90
CA ALA A 154 -13.33 11.02 15.23
C ALA A 154 -13.60 12.24 16.14
N ASN A 155 -13.06 13.40 15.78
CA ASN A 155 -13.25 14.66 16.48
C ASN A 155 -13.98 15.71 15.62
N VAL A 156 -14.78 15.27 14.64
CA VAL A 156 -15.45 16.17 13.67
C VAL A 156 -16.44 17.13 14.32
N GLU A 157 -17.03 16.77 15.45
CA GLU A 157 -17.94 17.67 16.18
C GLU A 157 -17.21 18.90 16.72
N ILE A 158 -15.93 18.76 17.07
CA ILE A 158 -15.07 19.86 17.53
C ILE A 158 -14.40 20.56 16.33
N LEU A 159 -13.84 19.79 15.40
CA LEU A 159 -13.12 20.33 14.24
C LEU A 159 -14.04 20.97 13.19
N THR A 160 -15.30 20.54 13.14
CA THR A 160 -16.33 20.88 12.14
C THR A 160 -16.08 20.28 10.74
N ILE A 161 -17.17 20.04 10.00
CA ILE A 161 -17.11 19.53 8.62
C ILE A 161 -16.44 20.55 7.68
N ASP A 162 -16.68 21.84 7.90
CA ASP A 162 -16.16 22.90 7.03
C ASP A 162 -14.63 23.01 7.10
N TYR A 163 -14.04 22.80 8.28
CA TYR A 163 -12.59 22.70 8.42
C TYR A 163 -12.02 21.56 7.57
N LEU A 164 -12.63 20.37 7.64
CA LEU A 164 -12.17 19.20 6.87
C LEU A 164 -12.34 19.41 5.35
N LYS A 165 -13.43 20.07 4.92
CA LYS A 165 -13.62 20.45 3.52
C LYS A 165 -12.56 21.44 3.04
N ARG A 166 -12.17 22.42 3.87
CA ARG A 166 -11.09 23.36 3.54
C ARG A 166 -9.75 22.63 3.37
N LEU A 167 -9.42 21.73 4.29
CA LEU A 167 -8.22 20.90 4.18
C LEU A 167 -8.21 20.09 2.88
N TYR A 168 -9.34 19.46 2.54
CA TYR A 168 -9.46 18.62 1.35
C TYR A 168 -9.42 19.40 0.03
N ASN A 169 -10.10 20.56 -0.04
CA ASN A 169 -10.29 21.28 -1.30
C ASN A 169 -9.19 22.29 -1.62
N GLY A 170 -8.38 22.71 -0.65
CA GLY A 170 -7.44 23.82 -0.89
C GLY A 170 -6.18 23.90 -0.03
N THR A 171 -6.04 23.12 1.04
CA THR A 171 -4.83 23.21 1.90
C THR A 171 -3.89 22.03 1.70
N LEU A 172 -4.41 20.81 1.64
CA LEU A 172 -3.61 19.60 1.55
C LEU A 172 -3.79 18.93 0.21
N GLU A 173 -2.72 18.35 -0.31
CA GLU A 173 -2.87 17.42 -1.41
C GLU A 173 -3.61 16.15 -0.94
N LEU A 174 -4.25 15.43 -1.86
CA LEU A 174 -4.98 14.21 -1.52
C LEU A 174 -4.13 13.19 -0.73
N HIS A 175 -2.82 13.13 -0.99
CA HIS A 175 -1.93 12.21 -0.29
C HIS A 175 -1.65 12.67 1.15
N GLU A 176 -1.39 13.96 1.37
CA GLU A 176 -1.22 14.55 2.71
C GLU A 176 -2.53 14.51 3.50
N PHE A 177 -3.67 14.79 2.85
CA PHE A 177 -4.98 14.67 3.48
C PHE A 177 -5.24 13.24 3.96
N LYS A 178 -4.95 12.24 3.13
CA LYS A 178 -5.06 10.83 3.52
C LYS A 178 -4.16 10.48 4.71
N LYS A 179 -2.92 10.97 4.73
CA LYS A 179 -1.96 10.78 5.84
C LYS A 179 -2.44 11.48 7.12
N SER A 180 -2.56 12.79 7.08
CA SER A 180 -2.73 13.65 8.27
C SER A 180 -4.16 13.71 8.79
N VAL A 181 -5.18 13.62 7.93
CA VAL A 181 -6.59 13.72 8.34
C VAL A 181 -7.21 12.35 8.52
N VAL A 182 -7.05 11.48 7.52
CA VAL A 182 -7.69 10.15 7.52
C VAL A 182 -6.88 9.12 8.34
N GLY A 183 -5.58 9.33 8.54
CA GLY A 183 -4.71 8.35 9.19
C GLY A 183 -4.41 7.14 8.29
N MET A 184 -4.46 7.31 6.97
CA MET A 184 -4.06 6.28 6.02
C MET A 184 -2.55 6.30 5.85
N ARG A 185 -1.92 5.12 5.77
CA ARG A 185 -0.50 5.05 5.42
C ARG A 185 -0.26 5.74 4.08
N PRO A 186 0.66 6.72 4.01
CA PRO A 186 0.91 7.45 2.78
C PRO A 186 1.38 6.49 1.68
N GLY A 187 0.92 6.75 0.46
CA GLY A 187 1.48 6.14 -0.73
C GLY A 187 2.65 6.98 -1.23
N LEU A 188 3.46 6.41 -2.12
CA LEU A 188 4.61 7.10 -2.72
C LEU A 188 4.18 8.44 -3.36
N ARG A 189 4.83 9.55 -2.95
CA ARG A 189 4.63 10.88 -3.55
C ARG A 189 4.87 10.85 -5.05
N ARG A 190 4.09 11.61 -5.84
CA ARG A 190 4.09 11.52 -7.31
C ARG A 190 5.43 11.91 -7.95
N ASP A 191 6.12 12.91 -7.39
CA ASP A 191 7.45 13.37 -7.82
C ASP A 191 8.56 12.33 -7.61
N LEU A 192 8.37 11.40 -6.67
CA LEU A 192 9.28 10.28 -6.41
C LEU A 192 8.96 9.02 -7.25
N ARG A 193 7.87 9.03 -8.04
CA ARG A 193 7.45 7.88 -8.85
C ARG A 193 8.30 7.77 -10.11
N PHE A 194 8.47 6.53 -10.56
CA PHE A 194 9.05 6.23 -11.87
C PHE A 194 8.05 6.55 -13.00
N TYR A 195 6.75 6.37 -12.79
CA TYR A 195 5.68 6.73 -13.73
C TYR A 195 4.98 8.01 -13.26
N VAL A 196 5.65 9.16 -13.37
CA VAL A 196 5.22 10.44 -12.77
C VAL A 196 3.85 10.90 -13.30
N LEU A 197 3.62 10.76 -14.61
CA LEU A 197 2.40 11.25 -15.26
C LEU A 197 1.19 10.31 -15.12
N PHE A 198 1.38 9.08 -14.62
CA PHE A 198 0.28 8.18 -14.36
C PHE A 198 -0.62 8.72 -13.22
N GLY A 199 -1.92 8.78 -13.47
CA GLY A 199 -2.88 9.41 -12.56
C GLY A 199 -4.33 9.12 -12.93
N GLU A 200 -5.28 9.81 -12.30
CA GLU A 200 -6.73 9.53 -12.47
C GLU A 200 -7.21 9.67 -13.93
N GLY A 201 -6.62 10.56 -14.73
CA GLY A 201 -6.97 10.70 -16.15
C GLY A 201 -6.65 9.45 -17.00
N HIS A 202 -5.82 8.54 -16.49
CA HIS A 202 -5.46 7.28 -17.14
C HIS A 202 -6.33 6.11 -16.65
N LYS A 203 -7.30 6.36 -15.75
CA LYS A 203 -8.10 5.33 -15.09
C LYS A 203 -9.56 5.48 -15.49
N TYR A 204 -10.23 4.36 -15.66
CA TYR A 204 -11.69 4.29 -15.70
C TYR A 204 -12.19 3.29 -14.66
N TYR A 205 -13.37 3.57 -14.10
CA TYR A 205 -13.97 2.81 -13.00
C TYR A 205 -15.31 2.17 -13.40
N ASN A 206 -15.83 2.50 -14.59
CA ASN A 206 -17.08 1.97 -15.15
C ASN A 206 -16.83 0.81 -16.13
N GLY A 207 -15.73 0.08 -15.93
CA GLY A 207 -15.30 -1.01 -16.80
C GLY A 207 -16.15 -2.26 -16.70
N THR A 208 -16.76 -2.51 -15.54
CA THR A 208 -17.70 -3.62 -15.33
C THR A 208 -19.14 -3.11 -15.31
N MET A 209 -20.08 -3.85 -15.90
CA MET A 209 -21.51 -3.50 -15.89
C MET A 209 -22.12 -3.47 -14.47
N SER A 210 -21.69 -4.38 -13.60
CA SER A 210 -22.18 -4.49 -12.21
C SER A 210 -21.64 -3.41 -11.26
N GLY A 211 -20.54 -2.74 -11.64
CA GLY A 211 -19.77 -1.89 -10.73
C GLY A 211 -18.89 -2.66 -9.74
N GLU A 212 -18.76 -3.98 -9.90
CA GLU A 212 -17.85 -4.83 -9.14
C GLU A 212 -16.72 -5.39 -10.01
N ALA A 213 -15.69 -5.98 -9.40
CA ALA A 213 -14.60 -6.58 -10.16
C ALA A 213 -15.13 -7.74 -11.01
N ALA A 214 -14.84 -7.72 -12.30
CA ALA A 214 -15.38 -8.69 -13.25
C ALA A 214 -14.92 -10.10 -12.89
N TYR A 215 -15.86 -11.04 -12.85
CA TYR A 215 -15.57 -12.48 -12.71
C TYR A 215 -15.33 -13.15 -14.06
N SER A 216 -15.91 -12.60 -15.14
CA SER A 216 -15.80 -13.09 -16.51
C SER A 216 -15.61 -11.93 -17.48
N SER A 217 -14.96 -12.23 -18.62
CA SER A 217 -14.76 -11.28 -19.72
C SER A 217 -16.05 -10.63 -20.23
N ARG A 218 -17.21 -11.32 -20.16
CA ARG A 218 -18.52 -10.78 -20.62
C ARG A 218 -18.99 -9.57 -19.83
N GLU A 219 -18.48 -9.37 -18.61
CA GLU A 219 -18.87 -8.24 -17.78
C GLU A 219 -18.07 -6.98 -18.11
N LEU A 220 -16.98 -7.12 -18.88
CA LEU A 220 -16.12 -6.02 -19.30
C LEU A 220 -16.79 -5.23 -20.42
N ARG A 221 -17.31 -4.05 -20.08
CA ARG A 221 -18.08 -3.16 -20.95
C ARG A 221 -17.37 -2.79 -22.25
N TYR A 222 -16.06 -2.61 -22.19
CA TYR A 222 -15.25 -2.07 -23.29
C TYR A 222 -14.39 -3.12 -24.00
N LEU A 223 -14.52 -4.40 -23.64
CA LEU A 223 -13.79 -5.48 -24.31
C LEU A 223 -14.56 -5.90 -25.57
N HIS A 224 -13.88 -5.89 -26.71
CA HIS A 224 -14.41 -6.41 -27.97
C HIS A 224 -14.12 -7.91 -28.05
N HIS A 225 -15.19 -8.73 -28.03
CA HIS A 225 -15.08 -10.21 -27.99
C HIS A 225 -14.75 -10.85 -29.34
N ASP A 226 -14.91 -10.10 -30.42
CA ASP A 226 -14.73 -10.49 -31.83
C ASP A 226 -13.33 -10.18 -32.37
N LYS A 227 -12.41 -9.71 -31.51
CA LYS A 227 -11.06 -9.28 -31.89
C LYS A 227 -10.01 -9.88 -30.97
N ALA A 228 -8.78 -9.98 -31.48
CA ALA A 228 -7.63 -10.41 -30.69
C ALA A 228 -7.45 -9.54 -29.44
N ILE A 229 -6.90 -10.14 -28.41
CA ILE A 229 -6.44 -9.45 -27.20
C ILE A 229 -4.92 -9.47 -27.12
N GLU A 230 -4.36 -8.49 -26.44
CA GLU A 230 -2.93 -8.33 -26.28
C GLU A 230 -2.55 -8.52 -24.80
N GLY A 231 -1.43 -9.21 -24.55
CA GLY A 231 -0.94 -9.51 -23.22
C GLY A 231 0.49 -9.06 -23.01
N GLY A 232 0.79 -8.47 -21.86
CA GLY A 232 2.14 -8.20 -21.39
C GLY A 232 2.46 -9.10 -20.22
N MET A 233 3.56 -9.85 -20.30
CA MET A 233 3.91 -10.84 -19.28
C MET A 233 5.31 -10.64 -18.70
N ASP A 234 5.40 -10.67 -17.37
CA ASP A 234 6.65 -10.72 -16.61
C ASP A 234 6.80 -12.09 -15.93
N PHE A 235 7.98 -12.69 -16.09
CA PHE A 235 8.34 -14.02 -15.59
C PHE A 235 9.24 -13.94 -14.35
N GLY A 236 9.07 -12.91 -13.52
CA GLY A 236 9.89 -12.69 -12.33
C GLY A 236 9.65 -13.72 -11.22
N ASN A 237 9.88 -13.32 -9.98
CA ASN A 237 9.59 -14.12 -8.79
C ASN A 237 8.07 -14.29 -8.49
N MET A 238 7.23 -13.74 -9.36
CA MET A 238 5.79 -13.89 -9.47
C MET A 238 5.47 -13.80 -10.96
N LEU A 239 4.57 -14.64 -11.46
CA LEU A 239 4.06 -14.50 -12.82
C LEU A 239 3.04 -13.37 -12.84
N SER A 240 3.22 -12.41 -13.75
CA SER A 240 2.33 -11.25 -13.89
C SER A 240 1.88 -11.12 -15.34
N LEU A 241 0.58 -11.09 -15.59
CA LEU A 241 -0.01 -10.94 -16.91
C LEU A 241 -0.97 -9.75 -16.93
N VAL A 242 -0.81 -8.84 -17.86
CA VAL A 242 -1.69 -7.67 -18.05
C VAL A 242 -2.31 -7.75 -19.44
N ILE A 243 -3.64 -7.67 -19.52
CA ILE A 243 -4.40 -7.78 -20.77
C ILE A 243 -4.92 -6.41 -21.20
N GLY A 244 -4.69 -6.06 -22.46
CA GLY A 244 -5.23 -4.87 -23.10
C GLY A 244 -5.74 -5.13 -24.51
N GLN A 245 -6.42 -4.13 -25.07
CA GLN A 245 -6.97 -4.17 -26.41
C GLN A 245 -7.01 -2.75 -27.02
N PRO A 246 -6.67 -2.60 -28.31
CA PRO A 246 -6.94 -1.35 -29.04
C PRO A 246 -8.44 -1.06 -29.14
N ASP A 247 -8.84 0.19 -28.85
CA ASP A 247 -10.22 0.66 -28.89
C ASP A 247 -10.29 2.03 -29.57
N GLY A 248 -10.25 2.03 -30.91
CA GLY A 248 -10.19 3.26 -31.71
C GLY A 248 -8.91 4.07 -31.42
N ALA A 249 -9.08 5.31 -30.93
CA ALA A 249 -7.96 6.16 -30.51
C ALA A 249 -7.39 5.76 -29.14
N TYR A 250 -8.09 4.91 -28.39
CA TYR A 250 -7.70 4.48 -27.06
C TYR A 250 -6.94 3.15 -27.12
N TYR A 251 -6.12 2.94 -26.10
CA TYR A 251 -5.64 1.62 -25.74
C TYR A 251 -6.11 1.30 -24.33
N ARG A 252 -6.98 0.31 -24.20
CA ARG A 252 -7.61 -0.03 -22.94
C ARG A 252 -6.93 -1.25 -22.32
N VAL A 253 -6.52 -1.10 -21.07
CA VAL A 253 -6.13 -2.23 -20.22
C VAL A 253 -7.37 -2.68 -19.45
N HIS A 254 -7.67 -3.97 -19.51
CA HIS A 254 -8.94 -4.52 -19.05
C HIS A 254 -8.82 -5.42 -17.84
N LYS A 255 -7.73 -6.20 -17.72
CA LYS A 255 -7.58 -7.19 -16.66
C LYS A 255 -6.12 -7.47 -16.37
N ASN A 256 -5.79 -7.81 -15.13
CA ASN A 256 -4.52 -8.43 -14.81
C ASN A 256 -4.70 -9.79 -14.10
N PHE A 257 -3.75 -10.70 -14.29
CA PHE A 257 -3.65 -11.99 -13.61
C PHE A 257 -2.28 -12.12 -12.97
N PHE A 258 -2.21 -12.88 -11.88
CA PHE A 258 -0.93 -13.24 -11.27
C PHE A 258 -0.95 -14.65 -10.73
N GLU A 259 0.24 -15.21 -10.57
CA GLU A 259 0.45 -16.44 -9.83
C GLU A 259 1.73 -16.34 -9.00
N ILE A 260 1.67 -16.83 -7.76
CA ILE A 260 2.78 -16.81 -6.81
C ILE A 260 3.18 -18.25 -6.44
N PRO A 261 4.45 -18.50 -6.06
CA PRO A 261 4.86 -19.82 -5.60
C PRO A 261 3.95 -20.36 -4.47
N PRO A 262 3.54 -21.64 -4.52
CA PRO A 262 4.04 -22.71 -5.40
C PRO A 262 3.38 -22.81 -6.79
N GLY A 263 2.36 -22.01 -7.10
CA GLY A 263 1.70 -22.02 -8.42
C GLY A 263 2.59 -21.46 -9.53
N TRP A 264 2.28 -21.80 -10.78
CA TRP A 264 3.11 -21.47 -11.94
C TRP A 264 2.30 -21.28 -13.24
N PHE A 265 2.82 -21.73 -14.39
CA PHE A 265 2.24 -21.47 -15.71
C PHE A 265 0.86 -22.08 -15.93
N ARG A 266 0.58 -23.26 -15.36
CA ARG A 266 -0.72 -23.93 -15.53
C ARG A 266 -1.82 -23.14 -14.83
N GLU A 267 -1.58 -22.75 -13.58
CA GLU A 267 -2.55 -22.04 -12.76
C GLU A 267 -2.90 -20.67 -13.34
N ILE A 268 -1.91 -19.88 -13.75
CA ILE A 268 -2.18 -18.58 -14.39
C ILE A 268 -2.89 -18.74 -15.75
N ALA A 269 -2.58 -19.80 -16.50
CA ALA A 269 -3.26 -20.10 -17.76
C ALA A 269 -4.72 -20.53 -17.50
N ASP A 270 -5.00 -21.30 -16.45
CA ASP A 270 -6.37 -21.69 -16.09
C ASP A 270 -7.20 -20.49 -15.63
N GLN A 271 -6.60 -19.55 -14.88
CA GLN A 271 -7.24 -18.28 -14.56
C GLN A 271 -7.62 -17.51 -15.83
N PHE A 272 -6.70 -17.40 -16.80
CA PHE A 272 -6.94 -16.75 -18.08
C PHE A 272 -8.06 -17.45 -18.88
N LEU A 273 -7.97 -18.77 -19.04
CA LEU A 273 -8.93 -19.57 -19.81
C LEU A 273 -10.33 -19.50 -19.21
N THR A 274 -10.43 -19.55 -17.88
CA THR A 274 -11.70 -19.43 -17.17
C THR A 274 -12.31 -18.05 -17.39
N PHE A 275 -11.52 -16.98 -17.23
CA PHE A 275 -12.00 -15.62 -17.38
C PHE A 275 -12.46 -15.30 -18.81
N PHE A 276 -11.70 -15.77 -19.81
CA PHE A 276 -11.98 -15.56 -21.23
C PHE A 276 -12.69 -16.74 -21.90
N GLN A 277 -13.37 -17.60 -21.14
CA GLN A 277 -14.08 -18.77 -21.68
C GLN A 277 -15.07 -18.40 -22.79
N ASN A 278 -15.72 -17.24 -22.66
CA ASN A 278 -16.75 -16.72 -23.58
C ASN A 278 -16.19 -15.73 -24.61
N HIS A 279 -14.88 -15.63 -24.77
CA HIS A 279 -14.28 -14.78 -25.80
C HIS A 279 -14.37 -15.49 -27.16
N GLU A 280 -14.93 -14.82 -28.17
CA GLU A 280 -15.24 -15.43 -29.47
C GLU A 280 -13.97 -15.60 -30.30
N TYR A 281 -13.14 -14.55 -30.36
CA TYR A 281 -11.91 -14.53 -31.12
C TYR A 281 -10.71 -14.92 -30.27
N LYS A 282 -10.41 -16.22 -30.21
CA LYS A 282 -9.40 -16.80 -29.30
C LYS A 282 -7.95 -16.62 -29.78
N GLU A 283 -7.51 -15.39 -29.98
CA GLU A 283 -6.11 -15.07 -30.27
C GLU A 283 -5.52 -14.12 -29.22
N LEU A 284 -4.33 -14.46 -28.73
CA LEU A 284 -3.57 -13.68 -27.76
C LEU A 284 -2.20 -13.30 -28.33
N ASP A 285 -2.00 -12.01 -28.57
CA ASP A 285 -0.68 -11.44 -28.90
C ASP A 285 0.10 -11.15 -27.61
N LEU A 286 1.10 -11.99 -27.30
CA LEU A 286 1.83 -11.95 -26.03
C LEU A 286 3.22 -11.29 -26.17
N TYR A 287 3.43 -10.23 -25.42
CA TYR A 287 4.67 -9.46 -25.27
C TYR A 287 5.32 -9.74 -23.92
N TYR A 288 6.64 -9.90 -23.88
CA TYR A 288 7.37 -10.32 -22.69
C TYR A 288 8.87 -9.98 -22.78
N ASP A 289 9.62 -10.15 -21.68
CA ASP A 289 11.06 -9.90 -21.70
C ASP A 289 11.84 -10.89 -22.58
N ARG A 290 12.99 -10.45 -23.11
CA ARG A 290 13.91 -11.33 -23.83
C ARG A 290 14.25 -12.59 -23.02
N ALA A 291 14.44 -12.47 -21.70
CA ALA A 291 14.79 -13.60 -20.84
C ALA A 291 13.75 -14.74 -20.87
N GLY A 292 12.50 -14.46 -21.25
CA GLY A 292 11.47 -15.48 -21.43
C GLY A 292 11.77 -16.49 -22.56
N ASN A 293 12.71 -16.17 -23.46
CA ASN A 293 13.18 -17.08 -24.53
C ASN A 293 14.44 -17.87 -24.14
N ASN A 294 14.97 -17.70 -22.93
CA ASN A 294 16.13 -18.45 -22.49
C ASN A 294 15.79 -19.95 -22.46
N PHE A 295 16.74 -20.80 -22.86
CA PHE A 295 16.55 -22.25 -22.95
C PHE A 295 15.54 -22.73 -24.03
N GLU A 296 15.21 -21.91 -25.02
CA GLU A 296 14.33 -22.29 -26.15
C GLU A 296 14.82 -23.54 -26.89
N LYS A 297 16.15 -23.67 -27.10
CA LYS A 297 16.75 -24.87 -27.73
C LYS A 297 16.50 -26.17 -26.95
N GLN A 298 16.19 -26.07 -25.66
CA GLN A 298 15.90 -27.19 -24.76
C GLN A 298 14.39 -27.36 -24.53
N LYS A 299 13.53 -26.56 -25.18
CA LYS A 299 12.07 -26.49 -24.98
C LYS A 299 11.64 -26.15 -23.54
N GLU A 300 12.54 -25.52 -22.80
CA GLU A 300 12.32 -25.14 -21.40
C GLU A 300 12.04 -23.64 -21.25
N ASP A 301 11.89 -22.92 -22.35
CA ASP A 301 11.65 -21.47 -22.34
C ASP A 301 10.28 -21.12 -21.76
N TYR A 302 10.27 -20.11 -20.90
CA TYR A 302 9.07 -19.70 -20.15
C TYR A 302 7.95 -19.21 -21.07
N ALA A 303 8.31 -18.53 -22.17
CA ALA A 303 7.36 -18.07 -23.17
C ALA A 303 6.67 -19.24 -23.89
N GLY A 304 7.42 -20.27 -24.27
CA GLY A 304 6.91 -21.51 -24.84
C GLY A 304 5.99 -22.26 -23.88
N LYS A 305 6.38 -22.35 -22.59
CA LYS A 305 5.58 -23.02 -21.56
C LYS A 305 4.24 -22.35 -21.30
N ILE A 306 4.20 -21.02 -21.18
CA ILE A 306 2.92 -20.32 -21.00
C ILE A 306 2.05 -20.40 -22.26
N LYS A 307 2.66 -20.33 -23.46
CA LYS A 307 1.95 -20.56 -24.72
C LYS A 307 1.30 -21.94 -24.73
N ASP A 308 2.04 -23.00 -24.44
CA ASP A 308 1.50 -24.36 -24.41
C ASP A 308 0.39 -24.51 -23.35
N ALA A 309 0.57 -23.91 -22.17
CA ALA A 309 -0.44 -23.93 -21.12
C ALA A 309 -1.73 -23.18 -21.48
N ILE A 310 -1.68 -22.12 -22.30
CA ILE A 310 -2.90 -21.43 -22.76
C ILE A 310 -3.54 -22.20 -23.94
N GLU A 311 -2.74 -22.74 -24.86
CA GLU A 311 -3.25 -23.45 -26.04
C GLU A 311 -3.78 -24.85 -25.73
N LYS A 312 -3.32 -25.47 -24.64
CA LYS A 312 -3.75 -26.78 -24.16
C LYS A 312 -4.14 -26.73 -22.69
N ASP A 313 -5.24 -27.37 -22.32
CA ASP A 313 -5.68 -27.49 -20.92
C ASP A 313 -4.80 -28.46 -20.11
N GLY A 314 -5.08 -28.62 -18.81
CA GLY A 314 -4.35 -29.56 -17.94
C GLY A 314 -4.47 -31.03 -18.32
N SER A 315 -5.41 -31.39 -19.20
CA SER A 315 -5.56 -32.74 -19.76
C SER A 315 -4.91 -32.90 -21.13
N GLY A 316 -4.30 -31.82 -21.66
CA GLY A 316 -3.63 -31.81 -22.97
C GLY A 316 -4.56 -31.55 -24.15
N ASN A 317 -5.84 -31.23 -23.93
CA ASN A 317 -6.79 -30.93 -25.01
C ASN A 317 -6.62 -29.48 -25.47
N ARG A 318 -6.85 -29.23 -26.77
CA ARG A 318 -6.80 -27.86 -27.31
C ARG A 318 -7.92 -27.00 -26.74
N THR A 319 -7.56 -25.82 -26.23
CA THR A 319 -8.51 -24.84 -25.67
C THR A 319 -9.20 -23.98 -26.74
N GLY A 320 -8.66 -24.03 -27.97
CA GLY A 320 -9.04 -23.17 -29.09
C GLY A 320 -8.30 -21.84 -29.13
N TRP A 321 -7.46 -21.54 -28.14
CA TRP A 321 -6.61 -20.35 -28.17
C TRP A 321 -5.39 -20.52 -29.07
N ILE A 322 -4.98 -19.42 -29.71
CA ILE A 322 -3.72 -19.28 -30.42
C ILE A 322 -2.93 -18.15 -29.76
N VAL A 323 -1.72 -18.45 -29.29
CA VAL A 323 -0.83 -17.47 -28.65
C VAL A 323 0.31 -17.10 -29.59
N ASN A 324 0.36 -15.83 -29.98
CA ASN A 324 1.41 -15.29 -30.82
C ASN A 324 2.49 -14.63 -29.96
N LEU A 325 3.70 -15.21 -29.94
CA LEU A 325 4.83 -14.68 -29.16
C LEU A 325 5.48 -13.50 -29.89
N LYS A 326 5.18 -12.26 -29.48
CA LYS A 326 5.58 -11.02 -30.18
C LYS A 326 6.97 -10.51 -29.81
N SER A 327 7.57 -11.02 -28.74
CA SER A 327 8.87 -10.57 -28.22
C SER A 327 10.06 -11.46 -28.59
N ARG A 328 9.87 -12.42 -29.52
CA ARG A 328 10.99 -13.20 -30.06
C ARG A 328 11.97 -12.28 -30.78
N LYS A 329 13.26 -12.37 -30.39
CA LYS A 329 14.37 -11.53 -30.89
C LYS A 329 14.26 -10.03 -30.53
N GLN A 330 13.39 -9.65 -29.60
CA GLN A 330 13.32 -8.26 -29.12
C GLN A 330 14.58 -7.89 -28.32
N ALA A 331 15.06 -6.66 -28.53
CA ALA A 331 16.18 -6.11 -27.75
C ALA A 331 15.75 -5.82 -26.30
N VAL A 332 16.70 -5.86 -25.37
CA VAL A 332 16.45 -5.52 -23.96
C VAL A 332 15.99 -4.06 -23.88
N ILE A 333 14.84 -3.85 -23.23
CA ILE A 333 14.34 -2.51 -22.93
C ILE A 333 15.12 -1.97 -21.73
N ARG A 334 15.88 -0.89 -21.93
CA ARG A 334 16.62 -0.22 -20.86
C ARG A 334 15.66 0.65 -20.02
N GLN A 335 15.95 0.79 -18.72
CA GLN A 335 15.07 1.53 -17.80
C GLN A 335 14.94 3.02 -18.14
N ASP A 336 15.97 3.65 -18.68
CA ASP A 336 15.87 5.03 -19.16
C ASP A 336 14.95 5.15 -20.36
N THR A 337 15.06 4.21 -21.32
CA THR A 337 14.13 4.15 -22.46
C THR A 337 12.69 3.86 -22.01
N GLU A 338 12.52 3.05 -20.96
CA GLU A 338 11.22 2.81 -20.33
C GLU A 338 10.65 4.10 -19.73
N TYR A 339 11.46 4.81 -18.93
CA TYR A 339 11.07 6.08 -18.33
C TYR A 339 10.59 7.07 -19.39
N ASP A 340 11.43 7.35 -20.40
CA ASP A 340 11.13 8.33 -21.45
C ASP A 340 9.85 7.97 -22.23
N PHE A 341 9.73 6.71 -22.65
CA PHE A 341 8.57 6.24 -23.41
C PHE A 341 7.28 6.34 -22.59
N MET A 342 7.34 5.97 -21.31
CA MET A 342 6.17 5.98 -20.44
C MET A 342 5.68 7.39 -20.16
N GLN A 343 6.58 8.35 -20.01
CA GLN A 343 6.18 9.75 -19.90
C GLN A 343 5.58 10.28 -21.20
N GLU A 344 6.08 9.88 -22.37
CA GLU A 344 5.50 10.29 -23.66
C GLU A 344 4.08 9.76 -23.85
N ILE A 345 3.84 8.47 -23.59
CA ILE A 345 2.49 7.87 -23.76
C ILE A 345 1.50 8.38 -22.70
N MET A 346 1.94 8.54 -21.45
CA MET A 346 1.10 9.07 -20.36
C MET A 346 0.94 10.59 -20.42
N GLY A 347 1.82 11.29 -21.13
CA GLY A 347 1.64 12.72 -21.41
C GLY A 347 0.47 12.98 -22.34
N GLY A 348 0.10 12.01 -23.19
CA GLY A 348 -1.04 12.11 -24.11
C GLY A 348 -0.89 13.19 -25.18
N THR A 349 0.29 13.78 -25.33
CA THR A 349 0.57 14.87 -26.29
C THR A 349 0.92 14.34 -27.68
N ASN A 350 1.38 13.08 -27.77
CA ASN A 350 1.78 12.45 -29.02
C ASN A 350 0.59 11.81 -29.73
N LYS A 351 0.06 12.49 -30.76
CA LYS A 351 -1.08 12.03 -31.56
C LYS A 351 -0.85 10.71 -32.31
N ASN A 352 0.40 10.26 -32.45
CA ASN A 352 0.71 8.99 -33.09
C ASN A 352 0.64 7.79 -32.12
N LEU A 353 0.60 8.05 -30.82
CA LEU A 353 0.39 7.04 -29.79
C LEU A 353 -1.09 7.02 -29.38
N PRO A 354 -1.63 5.86 -28.97
CA PRO A 354 -3.00 5.81 -28.46
C PRO A 354 -3.11 6.48 -27.08
N ILE A 355 -4.33 6.88 -26.75
CA ILE A 355 -4.67 7.39 -25.42
C ILE A 355 -4.82 6.20 -24.47
N LEU A 356 -3.93 6.12 -23.47
CA LEU A 356 -3.90 5.03 -22.49
C LEU A 356 -5.05 5.17 -21.48
N LEU A 357 -5.84 4.10 -21.31
CA LEU A 357 -6.86 3.97 -20.28
C LEU A 357 -6.77 2.62 -19.58
N VAL A 358 -6.85 2.61 -18.25
CA VAL A 358 -6.69 1.42 -17.40
C VAL A 358 -7.95 1.20 -16.56
N ASP A 359 -8.48 -0.02 -16.56
CA ASP A 359 -9.55 -0.39 -15.64
C ASP A 359 -9.00 -0.45 -14.21
N ALA A 360 -9.27 0.58 -13.40
CA ALA A 360 -8.69 0.66 -12.07
C ALA A 360 -9.25 -0.39 -11.10
N MET A 361 -10.42 -0.96 -11.41
CA MET A 361 -11.07 -1.98 -10.60
C MET A 361 -10.54 -3.37 -10.94
N ASN A 362 -10.47 -3.69 -12.23
CA ASN A 362 -10.01 -4.98 -12.72
C ASN A 362 -8.48 -5.09 -12.83
N CYS A 363 -7.75 -3.98 -12.70
CA CYS A 363 -6.29 -3.94 -12.71
C CYS A 363 -5.69 -3.35 -11.42
N LYS A 364 -6.30 -3.61 -10.26
CA LYS A 364 -5.89 -3.01 -8.97
C LYS A 364 -4.42 -3.30 -8.62
N GLU A 365 -3.93 -4.52 -8.89
CA GLU A 365 -2.55 -4.90 -8.63
C GLU A 365 -1.59 -4.13 -9.53
N MET A 366 -1.91 -4.04 -10.82
CA MET A 366 -1.09 -3.30 -11.78
C MET A 366 -1.06 -1.80 -11.48
N VAL A 367 -2.21 -1.19 -11.20
CA VAL A 367 -2.30 0.22 -10.78
C VAL A 367 -1.44 0.46 -9.53
N SER A 368 -1.56 -0.42 -8.52
CA SER A 368 -0.75 -0.33 -7.31
C SER A 368 0.75 -0.43 -7.61
N SER A 369 1.15 -1.32 -8.52
CA SER A 369 2.55 -1.50 -8.92
C SER A 369 3.13 -0.27 -9.63
N VAL A 370 2.37 0.34 -10.55
CA VAL A 370 2.74 1.57 -11.26
C VAL A 370 2.82 2.76 -10.29
N GLU A 371 1.84 2.93 -9.41
CA GLU A 371 1.81 4.06 -8.48
C GLU A 371 2.86 3.99 -7.36
N LYS A 372 3.35 2.79 -7.03
CA LYS A 372 4.37 2.57 -5.99
C LYS A 372 5.78 2.39 -6.55
N ALA A 373 5.95 2.38 -7.86
CA ALA A 373 7.28 2.26 -8.46
C ALA A 373 8.09 3.53 -8.16
N LYS A 374 9.11 3.41 -7.30
CA LYS A 374 9.99 4.51 -6.92
C LYS A 374 11.10 4.72 -7.95
N ALA A 375 11.39 5.98 -8.25
CA ALA A 375 12.54 6.39 -9.06
C ALA A 375 13.78 6.61 -8.19
N GLU A 376 14.94 6.27 -8.72
CA GLU A 376 16.26 6.63 -8.18
C GLU A 376 17.07 7.24 -9.33
N ILE A 377 17.65 8.42 -9.09
CA ILE A 377 18.51 9.08 -10.07
C ILE A 377 19.94 8.56 -9.89
N LYS A 378 20.55 8.07 -10.98
CA LYS A 378 21.98 7.75 -11.00
C LYS A 378 22.65 8.51 -12.13
N TYR A 379 23.86 8.97 -11.89
CA TYR A 379 24.67 9.64 -12.89
C TYR A 379 25.59 8.63 -13.57
N ARG A 380 25.58 8.60 -14.91
CA ARG A 380 26.58 7.90 -15.72
C ARG A 380 27.40 8.96 -16.44
N GLY A 381 28.55 9.33 -15.87
CA GLY A 381 29.28 10.53 -16.29
C GLY A 381 28.44 11.79 -16.04
N ASN A 382 28.30 12.65 -17.06
CA ASN A 382 27.48 13.86 -16.98
C ASN A 382 25.99 13.61 -17.29
N SER A 383 25.58 12.40 -17.63
CA SER A 383 24.20 12.09 -17.97
C SER A 383 23.42 11.60 -16.76
N LYS A 384 22.31 12.28 -16.46
CA LYS A 384 21.29 11.86 -15.50
C LYS A 384 20.51 10.68 -16.10
N VAL A 385 20.37 9.60 -15.33
CA VAL A 385 19.63 8.41 -15.75
C VAL A 385 18.69 8.00 -14.63
N VAL A 386 17.40 7.88 -14.94
CA VAL A 386 16.37 7.48 -13.98
C VAL A 386 16.25 5.96 -13.95
N PHE A 387 16.29 5.39 -12.76
CA PHE A 387 16.15 3.96 -12.51
C PHE A 387 14.92 3.65 -11.67
N LYS A 388 14.24 2.54 -11.98
CA LYS A 388 13.17 1.98 -11.18
C LYS A 388 13.76 1.17 -10.02
N VAL A 389 13.39 1.49 -8.79
CA VAL A 389 13.88 0.81 -7.58
C VAL A 389 13.12 -0.50 -7.38
N LYS A 390 13.81 -1.64 -7.56
CA LYS A 390 13.24 -3.00 -7.46
C LYS A 390 13.37 -3.67 -6.09
N LYS A 391 13.56 -2.91 -5.00
CA LYS A 391 13.77 -3.49 -3.65
C LYS A 391 12.54 -4.25 -3.14
N SER A 392 11.34 -3.85 -3.55
CA SER A 392 10.06 -4.45 -3.14
C SER A 392 9.82 -5.85 -3.73
N GLU A 393 10.58 -6.26 -4.75
CA GLU A 393 10.53 -7.63 -5.28
C GLU A 393 11.10 -8.66 -4.28
N LYS A 394 11.82 -8.23 -3.23
CA LYS A 394 12.31 -9.14 -2.17
C LYS A 394 11.28 -9.43 -1.06
N LEU A 395 10.05 -8.92 -1.20
CA LEU A 395 8.99 -9.16 -0.22
C LEU A 395 8.52 -10.62 -0.24
N ALA A 396 7.85 -11.05 0.84
CA ALA A 396 7.23 -12.36 0.91
C ALA A 396 6.21 -12.56 -0.24
N PRO A 397 6.07 -13.77 -0.84
CA PRO A 397 5.26 -13.99 -2.04
C PRO A 397 3.84 -13.43 -1.99
N LYS A 398 3.13 -13.62 -0.86
CA LYS A 398 1.76 -13.13 -0.65
C LYS A 398 1.62 -11.59 -0.74
N LYS A 399 2.72 -10.86 -0.61
CA LYS A 399 2.73 -9.38 -0.68
C LYS A 399 3.07 -8.86 -2.07
N LEU A 400 3.66 -9.68 -2.94
CA LEU A 400 4.15 -9.24 -4.24
C LEU A 400 3.04 -8.62 -5.10
N PRO A 401 1.86 -9.24 -5.29
CA PRO A 401 0.86 -8.73 -6.24
C PRO A 401 0.48 -7.26 -5.99
N MET A 402 0.37 -6.87 -4.72
CA MET A 402 -0.06 -5.52 -4.34
C MET A 402 1.08 -4.55 -4.03
N LEU A 403 2.27 -5.03 -3.65
CA LEU A 403 3.32 -4.18 -3.05
C LEU A 403 4.63 -4.16 -3.83
N SER A 404 4.79 -4.95 -4.90
CA SER A 404 6.02 -4.99 -5.69
C SER A 404 5.91 -4.26 -7.04
N THR A 405 7.05 -4.16 -7.73
CA THR A 405 7.17 -3.57 -9.08
C THR A 405 6.90 -4.57 -10.22
N ASN A 406 6.55 -5.82 -9.93
CA ASN A 406 6.41 -6.88 -10.95
C ASN A 406 5.37 -6.54 -12.03
N PHE A 407 4.17 -6.10 -11.66
CA PHE A 407 3.14 -5.76 -12.64
C PHE A 407 3.50 -4.56 -13.50
N SER A 408 4.29 -3.61 -12.98
CA SER A 408 4.78 -2.50 -13.79
C SER A 408 5.69 -2.97 -14.93
N ASP A 409 6.40 -4.10 -14.77
CA ASP A 409 7.18 -4.71 -15.85
C ASP A 409 6.31 -5.44 -16.87
N ALA A 410 5.29 -6.19 -16.43
CA ALA A 410 4.31 -6.79 -17.33
C ALA A 410 3.60 -5.71 -18.17
N PHE A 411 3.19 -4.61 -17.54
CA PHE A 411 2.60 -3.45 -18.18
C PHE A 411 3.57 -2.76 -19.15
N LYS A 412 4.86 -2.66 -18.79
CA LYS A 412 5.91 -2.20 -19.70
C LYS A 412 5.99 -3.03 -20.97
N TYR A 413 5.99 -4.36 -20.87
CA TYR A 413 6.07 -5.20 -22.07
C TYR A 413 4.85 -5.07 -22.96
N LEU A 414 3.65 -4.88 -22.38
CA LEU A 414 2.42 -4.60 -23.13
C LEU A 414 2.54 -3.33 -23.98
N LEU A 415 3.02 -2.23 -23.38
CA LEU A 415 3.04 -0.93 -24.05
C LEU A 415 4.29 -0.71 -24.93
N MET A 416 5.45 -1.20 -24.51
CA MET A 416 6.72 -0.95 -25.21
C MET A 416 6.95 -1.95 -26.35
N ARG A 417 6.00 -1.97 -27.29
CA ARG A 417 6.06 -2.79 -28.50
C ARG A 417 6.87 -2.11 -29.60
N PRO A 418 7.57 -2.86 -30.48
CA PRO A 418 8.46 -2.30 -31.49
C PRO A 418 7.86 -1.17 -32.33
N GLY A 419 6.59 -1.32 -32.74
CA GLY A 419 5.88 -0.30 -33.52
C GLY A 419 5.69 1.02 -32.78
N TRP A 420 5.34 0.99 -31.48
CA TRP A 420 5.16 2.22 -30.71
C TRP A 420 6.50 2.85 -30.29
N ILE A 421 7.49 2.03 -29.96
CA ILE A 421 8.85 2.52 -29.68
C ILE A 421 9.39 3.31 -30.89
N ALA A 422 9.14 2.84 -32.11
CA ALA A 422 9.58 3.52 -33.33
C ALA A 422 8.96 4.92 -33.49
N LEU A 423 7.73 5.12 -33.04
CA LEU A 423 7.03 6.41 -33.10
C LEU A 423 7.59 7.46 -32.14
N VAL A 424 8.33 7.03 -31.11
CA VAL A 424 8.95 7.92 -30.11
C VAL A 424 10.41 8.24 -30.44
N ARG A 425 11.15 7.30 -31.04
CA ARG A 425 12.59 7.43 -31.36
C ARG A 425 12.98 8.60 -32.28
N GLY A 426 12.01 9.29 -32.91
CA GLY A 426 12.22 10.47 -33.75
C GLY A 426 12.15 11.83 -33.05
N LYS A 427 11.76 11.89 -31.77
CA LYS A 427 11.70 13.14 -30.97
C LYS A 427 12.66 13.02 -29.78
N ARG A 428 13.63 13.94 -29.69
CA ARG A 428 14.74 13.89 -28.73
C ARG A 428 14.28 13.86 -27.26
N THR A 429 15.05 13.13 -26.46
CA THR A 429 15.05 12.91 -25.00
C THR A 429 15.02 14.17 -24.11
N LEU A 430 15.20 15.37 -24.68
CA LEU A 430 15.19 16.65 -23.95
C LEU A 430 13.78 17.12 -23.56
N GLN A 431 12.74 16.58 -24.20
CA GLN A 431 11.35 17.00 -23.95
C GLN A 431 10.71 16.34 -22.73
N ALA A 432 11.09 15.11 -22.37
CA ALA A 432 10.46 14.38 -21.26
C ALA A 432 10.84 14.99 -19.90
N ASP A 433 12.14 15.27 -19.68
CA ASP A 433 12.60 15.95 -18.47
C ASP A 433 12.02 17.38 -18.39
N SER A 434 12.03 18.15 -19.49
CA SER A 434 11.46 19.51 -19.48
C SER A 434 9.94 19.52 -19.26
N PHE A 435 9.21 18.49 -19.71
CA PHE A 435 7.76 18.39 -19.52
C PHE A 435 7.41 17.95 -18.10
N VAL A 436 8.16 17.02 -17.52
CA VAL A 436 8.02 16.64 -16.11
C VAL A 436 8.40 17.82 -15.21
N ASP A 437 9.50 18.51 -15.49
CA ASP A 437 9.92 19.70 -14.75
C ASP A 437 8.89 20.84 -14.90
N GLN A 438 8.35 21.09 -16.10
CA GLN A 438 7.25 22.04 -16.30
C GLN A 438 5.96 21.60 -15.60
N TRP A 439 5.65 20.31 -15.54
CA TRP A 439 4.48 19.81 -14.81
C TRP A 439 4.67 20.01 -13.29
N ILE A 440 5.87 19.76 -12.76
CA ILE A 440 6.24 20.03 -11.37
C ILE A 440 6.20 21.54 -11.08
N GLU A 441 6.76 22.39 -11.94
CA GLU A 441 6.77 23.84 -11.79
C GLU A 441 5.36 24.46 -11.88
N ASN A 442 4.53 24.00 -12.82
CA ASN A 442 3.15 24.47 -12.96
C ASN A 442 2.24 24.01 -11.80
N ARG A 443 2.65 22.99 -11.05
CA ARG A 443 1.99 22.55 -9.81
C ARG A 443 2.20 23.55 -8.68
N HIS A 444 3.37 24.16 -8.56
CA HIS A 444 3.65 25.18 -7.54
C HIS A 444 2.91 26.51 -7.77
N LYS A 445 2.29 26.69 -8.94
CA LYS A 445 1.54 27.90 -9.31
C LYS A 445 0.01 27.76 -9.23
N ARG A 446 -0.51 26.59 -8.81
CA ARG A 446 -1.95 26.34 -8.68
C ARG A 446 -2.38 26.13 -7.24
#